data_AF-A0A968X5B7-F1
#
_entry.id   AF-A0A968X5B7-F1
#
_cell.length_a   1.000
_cell.length_b   1.000
_cell.length_c   1.000
_cell.angle_alpha   90.00
_cell.angle_beta   90.00
_cell.angle_gamma   90.00
#
_symmetry.space_group_name_H-M   'P 1'
#
loop_
_entity.id
_entity.type
_entity.pdbx_description
1 polymer ?
#
loop_
_entity_poly.entity_id
_entity_poly.type
_entity_poly.pdbx_seq_one_letter_code
_entity_poly.pdbx_strand_id
1 'polypeptide(L)'
;MPTMPKSRLDLLLVSRQLAESRDWAQRLIRAGEVRVSGQVIAQPAKLFDEGVEIVVAQPPKYVSRGGFKLEAALDAFAIDPTGWVCADVGSSTGGFTDCLLQRGAAKIYAIDVGTHIMHWKLRNDPRVILTEKTNARFVDALPEPIHLAVMDVSFISLTLILPKVFSWLTPPSPVLRGEGPGVGAVIALIKPQFEAG
;
A
#
# COMPACT_ATOMS: atom_id res chain seq x y z
N MET A 1 -30.02 -27.82 28.31
CA MET A 1 -28.73 -27.38 27.73
C MET A 1 -28.27 -26.15 28.50
N PRO A 2 -27.01 -26.06 28.97
CA PRO A 2 -26.53 -24.85 29.61
C PRO A 2 -26.61 -23.68 28.63
N THR A 3 -27.22 -22.57 29.05
CA THR A 3 -27.26 -21.34 28.27
C THR A 3 -25.83 -20.81 28.14
N MET A 4 -25.33 -20.64 26.92
CA MET A 4 -24.04 -19.99 26.72
C MET A 4 -24.07 -18.57 27.30
N PRO A 5 -23.01 -18.13 27.99
CA PRO A 5 -22.93 -16.78 28.50
C PRO A 5 -23.06 -15.77 27.35
N LYS A 6 -23.89 -14.76 27.56
CA LYS A 6 -24.13 -13.68 26.62
C LYS A 6 -23.47 -12.41 27.09
N SER A 7 -22.78 -11.75 26.17
CA SER A 7 -22.08 -10.49 26.42
C SER A 7 -22.51 -9.43 25.42
N ARG A 8 -22.38 -8.16 25.81
CA ARG A 8 -22.70 -7.03 24.94
C ARG A 8 -21.69 -6.97 23.78
N LEU A 9 -22.15 -6.62 22.58
CA LEU A 9 -21.30 -6.52 21.41
C LEU A 9 -20.11 -5.57 21.63
N ASP A 10 -20.31 -4.40 22.25
CA ASP A 10 -19.22 -3.46 22.56
C ASP A 10 -18.14 -4.05 23.48
N LEU A 11 -18.53 -4.87 24.45
CA LEU A 11 -17.59 -5.57 25.33
C LEU A 11 -16.92 -6.76 24.62
N LEU A 12 -17.65 -7.49 23.77
CA LEU A 12 -17.10 -8.59 22.97
C LEU A 12 -16.02 -8.11 22.00
N LEU A 13 -16.19 -6.95 21.38
CA LEU A 13 -15.19 -6.35 20.50
C LEU A 13 -13.89 -6.05 21.27
N VAL A 14 -13.99 -5.51 22.48
CA VAL A 14 -12.81 -5.20 23.31
C VAL A 14 -12.16 -6.47 23.87
N SER A 15 -12.95 -7.40 24.41
CA SER A 15 -12.41 -8.63 25.01
C SER A 15 -11.73 -9.54 23.99
N ARG A 16 -12.15 -9.47 22.72
CA ARG A 16 -11.53 -10.18 21.60
C ARG A 16 -10.49 -9.36 20.85
N GLN A 17 -10.09 -8.20 21.37
CA GLN A 17 -9.08 -7.33 20.76
C GLN A 17 -9.43 -6.87 19.33
N LEU A 18 -10.72 -6.83 18.99
CA LEU A 18 -11.25 -6.29 17.73
C LEU A 18 -11.48 -4.78 17.80
N ALA A 19 -11.38 -4.19 19.00
CA ALA A 19 -11.43 -2.75 19.25
C ALA A 19 -10.52 -2.39 20.43
N GLU A 20 -9.82 -1.26 20.35
CA GLU A 20 -8.85 -0.80 21.37
C GLU A 20 -9.51 -0.31 22.66
N SER A 21 -10.76 0.15 22.58
CA SER A 21 -11.54 0.62 23.72
C SER A 21 -13.02 0.41 23.48
N ARG A 22 -13.81 0.48 24.57
CA ARG A 22 -15.27 0.38 24.47
C ARG A 22 -15.87 1.50 23.63
N ASP A 23 -15.35 2.72 23.73
CA ASP A 23 -15.84 3.86 22.95
C ASP A 23 -15.51 3.70 21.46
N TRP A 24 -14.34 3.15 21.14
CA TRP A 24 -13.98 2.78 19.77
C TRP A 24 -14.91 1.70 19.23
N ALA A 25 -15.16 0.63 20.00
CA ALA A 25 -16.11 -0.42 19.63
C ALA A 25 -17.51 0.14 19.33
N GLN A 26 -18.02 1.05 20.17
CA GLN A 26 -19.32 1.69 19.95
C GLN A 26 -19.36 2.53 18.68
N ARG A 27 -18.26 3.22 18.33
CA ARG A 27 -18.13 3.95 17.07
C ARG A 27 -18.22 3.01 15.86
N LEU A 28 -17.43 1.94 15.84
CA LEU A 28 -17.42 0.95 14.75
C LEU A 28 -18.81 0.36 14.51
N ILE A 29 -19.51 -0.03 15.60
CA ILE A 29 -20.86 -0.59 15.52
C ILE A 29 -21.84 0.43 14.94
N ARG A 30 -21.81 1.67 15.42
CA ARG A 30 -22.70 2.75 14.93
C ARG A 30 -22.39 3.16 13.49
N ALA A 31 -21.13 3.03 13.06
CA ALA A 31 -20.71 3.27 11.69
C ALA A 31 -21.13 2.14 10.72
N GLY A 32 -21.71 1.04 11.23
CA GLY A 32 -22.09 -0.12 10.41
C GLY A 32 -20.89 -0.97 9.99
N GLU A 33 -19.75 -0.78 10.65
CA GLU A 33 -18.50 -1.49 10.35
C GLU A 33 -18.43 -2.87 11.03
N VAL A 34 -19.38 -3.19 11.91
CA VAL A 34 -19.41 -4.48 12.61
C VAL A 34 -20.51 -5.37 12.07
N ARG A 35 -20.12 -6.59 11.65
CA ARG A 35 -21.04 -7.67 11.27
C ARG A 35 -20.99 -8.79 12.28
N VAL A 36 -22.15 -9.32 12.65
CA VAL A 36 -22.29 -10.51 13.49
C VAL A 36 -23.06 -11.55 12.69
N SER A 37 -22.47 -12.73 12.47
CA SER A 37 -23.02 -13.78 11.60
C SER A 37 -23.49 -13.24 10.23
N GLY A 38 -22.67 -12.40 9.60
CA GLY A 38 -22.93 -11.80 8.29
C GLY A 38 -23.88 -10.59 8.29
N GLN A 39 -24.54 -10.25 9.40
CA GLN A 39 -25.47 -9.11 9.48
C GLN A 39 -24.83 -7.88 10.13
N VAL A 40 -25.02 -6.70 9.54
CA VAL A 40 -24.59 -5.43 10.14
C VAL A 40 -25.42 -5.16 11.40
N ILE A 41 -24.75 -4.89 12.52
CA ILE A 41 -25.40 -4.60 13.80
C ILE A 41 -25.17 -3.13 14.16
N ALA A 42 -26.25 -2.39 14.46
CA ALA A 42 -26.18 -0.97 14.82
C ALA A 42 -26.32 -0.70 16.34
N GLN A 43 -26.53 -1.74 17.15
CA GLN A 43 -26.81 -1.62 18.60
C GLN A 43 -25.63 -2.15 19.43
N PRO A 44 -24.81 -1.27 20.04
CA PRO A 44 -23.64 -1.69 20.81
C PRO A 44 -23.95 -2.56 22.04
N ALA A 45 -25.10 -2.33 22.66
CA ALA A 45 -25.55 -3.04 23.84
C ALA A 45 -26.23 -4.39 23.54
N LYS A 46 -26.39 -4.75 22.26
CA LYS A 46 -27.07 -6.00 21.88
C LYS A 46 -26.25 -7.19 22.38
N LEU A 47 -26.94 -8.15 22.99
CA LEU A 47 -26.35 -9.32 23.59
C LEU A 47 -26.16 -10.43 22.55
N PHE A 48 -24.98 -11.03 22.53
CA PHE A 48 -24.66 -12.19 21.70
C PHE A 48 -23.92 -13.24 22.53
N ASP A 49 -23.96 -14.48 22.06
CA ASP A 49 -23.20 -15.57 22.66
C ASP A 49 -21.69 -15.30 22.51
N GLU A 50 -20.91 -15.66 23.52
CA GLU A 50 -19.45 -15.42 23.53
C GLU A 50 -18.69 -16.12 22.40
N GLY A 51 -19.28 -17.13 21.74
CA GLY A 51 -18.72 -17.80 20.57
C GLY A 51 -19.19 -17.26 19.22
N VAL A 52 -20.05 -16.23 19.17
CA VAL A 52 -20.60 -15.74 17.89
C VAL A 52 -19.51 -15.22 16.96
N GLU A 53 -19.65 -15.44 15.65
CA GLU A 53 -18.75 -14.88 14.64
C GLU A 53 -18.95 -13.35 14.55
N ILE A 54 -17.86 -12.59 14.70
CA ILE A 54 -17.84 -11.13 14.61
C ILE A 54 -16.77 -10.72 13.59
N VAL A 55 -17.15 -9.88 12.63
CA VAL A 55 -16.25 -9.29 11.65
C VAL A 55 -16.31 -7.78 11.78
N VAL A 56 -15.15 -7.14 11.95
CA VAL A 56 -15.02 -5.68 11.91
C VAL A 56 -14.43 -5.29 10.56
N ALA A 57 -15.09 -4.38 9.86
CA ALA A 57 -14.56 -3.77 8.66
C ALA A 57 -13.33 -2.94 9.04
N GLN A 58 -12.15 -3.46 8.71
CA GLN A 58 -10.93 -2.68 8.86
C GLN A 58 -10.78 -1.78 7.64
N PRO A 59 -10.22 -0.56 7.82
CA PRO A 59 -9.81 0.23 6.67
C PRO A 59 -8.85 -0.62 5.82
N PRO A 60 -8.97 -0.55 4.48
CA PRO A 60 -8.09 -1.32 3.61
C PRO A 60 -6.63 -0.93 3.90
N LYS A 61 -5.77 -1.93 4.02
CA LYS A 61 -4.32 -1.74 4.30
C LYS A 61 -3.69 -0.74 3.34
N TYR A 62 -4.06 -0.79 2.07
CA TYR A 62 -3.58 0.11 1.02
C TYR A 62 -4.73 0.87 0.37
N VAL A 63 -4.47 2.10 -0.11
CA VAL A 63 -5.46 2.91 -0.85
C VAL A 63 -5.99 2.24 -2.12
N SER A 64 -5.30 1.22 -2.65
CA SER A 64 -5.78 0.40 -3.76
C SER A 64 -5.23 -1.02 -3.69
N ARG A 65 -5.86 -1.94 -4.44
CA ARG A 65 -5.40 -3.34 -4.56
C ARG A 65 -3.98 -3.46 -5.13
N GLY A 66 -3.47 -2.42 -5.80
CA GLY A 66 -2.09 -2.38 -6.28
C GLY A 66 -1.08 -2.62 -5.16
N GLY A 67 -1.31 -2.07 -3.96
CA GLY A 67 -0.35 -2.21 -2.85
C GLY A 67 -0.04 -3.66 -2.48
N PHE A 68 -1.02 -4.57 -2.57
CA PHE A 68 -0.80 -5.99 -2.31
C PHE A 68 0.10 -6.67 -3.35
N LYS A 69 0.09 -6.19 -4.61
CA LYS A 69 1.00 -6.72 -5.64
C LYS A 69 2.45 -6.38 -5.30
N LEU A 70 2.70 -5.13 -4.92
CA LEU A 70 4.04 -4.68 -4.57
C LEU A 70 4.51 -5.33 -3.27
N GLU A 71 3.65 -5.43 -2.26
CA GLU A 71 3.93 -6.17 -1.03
C GLU A 71 4.41 -7.59 -1.31
N ALA A 72 3.66 -8.34 -2.12
CA ALA A 72 4.04 -9.70 -2.48
C ALA A 72 5.40 -9.76 -3.22
N ALA A 73 5.68 -8.77 -4.08
CA ALA A 73 6.96 -8.69 -4.78
C ALA A 73 8.14 -8.35 -3.84
N LEU A 74 7.97 -7.39 -2.94
CA LEU A 74 8.99 -7.03 -1.95
C LEU A 74 9.33 -8.22 -1.05
N ASP A 75 8.30 -8.94 -0.58
CA ASP A 75 8.46 -10.12 0.27
C ASP A 75 9.14 -11.26 -0.52
N ALA A 76 8.71 -11.54 -1.75
CA ALA A 76 9.27 -12.60 -2.58
C ALA A 76 10.72 -12.36 -3.00
N PHE A 77 11.10 -11.10 -3.23
CA PHE A 77 12.46 -10.71 -3.60
C PHE A 77 13.35 -10.34 -2.40
N ALA A 78 12.83 -10.42 -1.18
CA ALA A 78 13.51 -10.01 0.04
C ALA A 78 14.07 -8.58 -0.02
N ILE A 79 13.30 -7.65 -0.58
CA ILE A 79 13.67 -6.23 -0.71
C ILE A 79 13.06 -5.44 0.45
N ASP A 80 13.92 -4.80 1.25
CA ASP A 80 13.52 -3.88 2.30
C ASP A 80 13.80 -2.41 1.87
N PRO A 81 12.77 -1.62 1.54
CA PRO A 81 12.94 -0.24 1.10
C PRO A 81 13.11 0.75 2.27
N THR A 82 13.29 0.29 3.51
CA THR A 82 13.42 1.16 4.67
C THR A 82 14.55 2.18 4.49
N GLY A 83 14.20 3.47 4.65
CA GLY A 83 15.14 4.58 4.50
C GLY A 83 15.49 4.94 3.06
N TRP A 84 14.94 4.25 2.06
CA TRP A 84 15.30 4.45 0.66
C TRP A 84 14.50 5.58 0.00
N VAL A 85 15.14 6.23 -0.97
CA VAL A 85 14.49 7.06 -1.98
C VAL A 85 14.00 6.15 -3.11
N CYS A 86 12.71 6.20 -3.43
CA CYS A 86 12.07 5.34 -4.43
C CYS A 86 11.38 6.15 -5.52
N ALA A 87 11.09 5.51 -6.66
CA ALA A 87 10.18 6.03 -7.68
C ALA A 87 9.03 5.06 -7.96
N ASP A 88 7.81 5.56 -8.05
CA ASP A 88 6.60 4.81 -8.43
C ASP A 88 6.11 5.30 -9.79
N VAL A 89 6.37 4.51 -10.84
CA VAL A 89 6.07 4.85 -12.23
C VAL A 89 4.71 4.27 -12.62
N GLY A 90 3.76 5.16 -12.94
CA GLY A 90 2.35 4.79 -13.10
C GLY A 90 1.64 4.71 -11.75
N SER A 91 1.96 5.66 -10.85
CA SER A 91 1.51 5.65 -9.45
C SER A 91 -0.01 5.61 -9.25
N SER A 92 -0.79 6.06 -10.24
CA SER A 92 -2.25 6.01 -10.27
C SER A 92 -2.88 6.59 -8.99
N THR A 93 -3.78 5.85 -8.33
CA THR A 93 -4.37 6.23 -7.04
C THR A 93 -3.40 6.12 -5.86
N GLY A 94 -2.22 5.52 -6.06
CA GLY A 94 -1.12 5.45 -5.09
C GLY A 94 -0.97 4.12 -4.35
N GLY A 95 -1.46 3.01 -4.90
CA GLY A 95 -1.38 1.70 -4.23
C GLY A 95 0.06 1.26 -3.93
N PHE A 96 0.97 1.41 -4.90
CA PHE A 96 2.39 1.09 -4.74
C PHE A 96 3.08 2.10 -3.83
N THR A 97 2.82 3.40 -4.04
CA THR A 97 3.26 4.48 -3.15
C THR A 97 2.91 4.22 -1.68
N ASP A 98 1.66 3.87 -1.35
CA ASP A 98 1.22 3.57 0.02
C ASP A 98 1.96 2.36 0.60
N CYS A 99 2.19 1.32 -0.21
CA CYS A 99 2.97 0.15 0.19
C CYS A 99 4.41 0.53 0.53
N LEU A 100 5.09 1.32 -0.32
CA LEU A 100 6.44 1.81 -0.04
C LEU A 100 6.51 2.67 1.23
N LEU A 101 5.54 3.57 1.45
CA LEU A 101 5.50 4.40 2.66
C LEU A 101 5.33 3.55 3.93
N GLN A 102 4.47 2.54 3.88
CA GLN A 102 4.25 1.62 5.00
C GLN A 102 5.43 0.69 5.24
N ARG A 103 6.21 0.37 4.19
CA ARG A 103 7.46 -0.38 4.26
C ARG A 103 8.69 0.48 4.57
N GLY A 104 8.50 1.74 4.99
CA GLY A 104 9.57 2.56 5.55
C GLY A 104 10.38 3.37 4.54
N ALA A 105 9.94 3.48 3.28
CA ALA A 105 10.61 4.35 2.31
C ALA A 105 10.67 5.80 2.83
N ALA A 106 11.84 6.43 2.68
CA ALA A 106 12.09 7.78 3.16
C ALA A 106 11.48 8.86 2.25
N LYS A 107 11.45 8.59 0.93
CA LYS A 107 10.94 9.51 -0.08
C LYS A 107 10.48 8.73 -1.31
N ILE A 108 9.41 9.17 -1.96
CA ILE A 108 8.83 8.53 -3.15
C ILE A 108 8.53 9.59 -4.21
N TYR A 109 9.12 9.45 -5.39
CA TYR A 109 8.69 10.17 -6.59
C TYR A 109 7.53 9.42 -7.24
N ALA A 110 6.30 9.91 -7.05
CA ALA A 110 5.11 9.32 -7.63
C ALA A 110 4.83 9.95 -8.99
N ILE A 111 5.15 9.22 -10.07
CA ILE A 111 5.13 9.72 -11.45
C ILE A 111 3.91 9.14 -12.16
N ASP A 112 3.09 10.00 -12.75
CA ASP A 112 1.92 9.56 -13.51
C ASP A 112 1.58 10.54 -14.66
N VAL A 113 1.03 9.99 -15.73
CA VAL A 113 0.51 10.78 -16.86
C VAL A 113 -0.85 11.43 -16.54
N GLY A 114 -1.58 10.87 -15.57
CA GLY A 114 -2.87 11.37 -15.10
C GLY A 114 -2.76 12.63 -14.24
N THR A 115 -3.91 13.12 -13.79
CA THR A 115 -4.02 14.33 -12.96
C THR A 115 -5.13 14.16 -11.94
N HIS A 116 -4.89 14.58 -10.70
CA HIS A 116 -5.85 14.55 -9.59
C HIS A 116 -6.36 13.15 -9.22
N ILE A 117 -5.55 12.12 -9.47
CA ILE A 117 -5.93 10.72 -9.21
C ILE A 117 -5.33 10.16 -7.90
N MET A 118 -4.19 10.68 -7.46
CA MET A 118 -3.54 10.26 -6.22
C MET A 118 -4.46 10.48 -5.01
N HIS A 119 -4.61 9.45 -4.16
CA HIS A 119 -5.44 9.51 -2.96
C HIS A 119 -5.01 10.65 -2.03
N TRP A 120 -5.98 11.33 -1.41
CA TRP A 120 -5.75 12.56 -0.63
C TRP A 120 -4.69 12.39 0.46
N LYS A 121 -4.69 11.25 1.18
CA LYS A 121 -3.73 10.95 2.25
C LYS A 121 -2.30 10.98 1.73
N LEU A 122 -2.07 10.38 0.57
CA LEU A 122 -0.74 10.26 -0.03
C LEU A 122 -0.29 11.58 -0.64
N ARG A 123 -1.22 12.31 -1.28
CA ARG A 123 -0.94 13.66 -1.82
C ARG A 123 -0.43 14.62 -0.76
N ASN A 124 -0.86 14.46 0.50
CA ASN A 124 -0.48 15.32 1.61
C ASN A 124 0.65 14.71 2.48
N ASP A 125 1.19 13.54 2.14
CA ASP A 125 2.34 12.99 2.86
C ASP A 125 3.62 13.69 2.38
N PRO A 126 4.42 14.31 3.27
CA PRO A 126 5.60 15.08 2.89
C PRO A 126 6.71 14.24 2.24
N ARG A 127 6.65 12.90 2.37
CA ARG A 127 7.60 11.98 1.73
C ARG A 127 7.24 11.72 0.27
N VAL A 128 6.05 12.11 -0.19
CA VAL A 128 5.57 11.87 -1.56
C VAL A 128 5.77 13.12 -2.41
N ILE A 129 6.65 13.01 -3.41
CA ILE A 129 6.85 14.04 -4.43
C ILE A 129 6.00 13.68 -5.64
N LEU A 130 4.85 14.32 -5.74
CA LEU A 130 3.89 14.04 -6.79
C LEU A 130 4.30 14.71 -8.12
N THR A 131 4.42 13.89 -9.16
CA THR A 131 4.85 14.30 -10.50
C THR A 131 3.76 13.91 -11.52
N GLU A 132 2.65 14.67 -11.52
CA GLU A 132 1.49 14.46 -12.40
C GLU A 132 1.75 15.00 -13.82
N LYS A 133 0.89 14.63 -14.78
CA LYS A 133 1.01 15.01 -16.21
C LYS A 133 2.37 14.70 -16.82
N THR A 134 3.06 13.70 -16.30
CA THR A 134 4.44 13.42 -16.63
C THR A 134 4.58 12.02 -17.19
N ASN A 135 5.02 11.94 -18.44
CA ASN A 135 5.37 10.67 -19.06
C ASN A 135 6.82 10.34 -18.72
N ALA A 136 7.02 9.27 -17.94
CA ALA A 136 8.33 8.77 -17.51
C ALA A 136 9.34 8.56 -18.65
N ARG A 137 8.89 8.28 -19.89
CA ARG A 137 9.75 8.17 -21.08
C ARG A 137 10.58 9.43 -21.34
N PHE A 138 10.07 10.58 -20.92
CA PHE A 138 10.65 11.89 -21.21
C PHE A 138 11.29 12.54 -19.97
N VAL A 139 11.43 11.81 -18.86
CA VAL A 139 12.10 12.29 -17.67
C VAL A 139 13.56 11.87 -17.73
N ASP A 140 14.44 12.84 -17.96
CA ASP A 140 15.88 12.57 -18.10
C ASP A 140 16.55 12.27 -16.76
N ALA A 141 16.17 12.99 -15.69
CA ALA A 141 16.70 12.77 -14.36
C ALA A 141 15.66 13.13 -13.29
N LEU A 142 15.76 12.46 -12.15
CA LEU A 142 15.10 12.87 -10.91
C LEU A 142 16.02 13.81 -10.11
N PRO A 143 15.48 14.61 -9.17
CA PRO A 143 16.29 15.55 -8.38
C PRO A 143 17.43 14.90 -7.58
N GLU A 144 17.31 13.60 -7.27
CA GLU A 144 18.35 12.81 -6.63
C GLU A 144 18.28 11.35 -7.12
N PRO A 145 19.38 10.58 -7.02
CA PRO A 145 19.38 9.15 -7.36
C PRO A 145 18.42 8.36 -6.46
N ILE A 146 17.81 7.32 -7.02
CA ILE A 146 16.90 6.42 -6.30
C ILE A 146 17.51 5.04 -6.07
N HIS A 147 17.02 4.34 -5.06
CA HIS A 147 17.45 2.98 -4.72
C HIS A 147 16.53 1.92 -5.35
N LEU A 148 15.24 2.25 -5.49
CA LEU A 148 14.23 1.33 -6.02
C LEU A 148 13.25 2.08 -6.93
N ALA A 149 13.03 1.55 -8.13
CA ALA A 149 11.90 1.91 -8.98
C ALA A 149 10.86 0.79 -9.01
N VAL A 150 9.59 1.15 -8.85
CA VAL A 150 8.46 0.23 -9.00
C VAL A 150 7.59 0.69 -10.17
N MET A 151 7.07 -0.25 -10.98
CA MET A 151 6.34 0.09 -12.20
C MET A 151 5.07 -0.75 -12.37
N ASP A 152 3.90 -0.11 -12.43
CA ASP A 152 2.60 -0.72 -12.78
C ASP A 152 1.91 0.05 -13.92
N VAL A 153 2.63 0.25 -15.03
CA VAL A 153 2.15 1.01 -16.19
C VAL A 153 1.23 0.18 -17.10
N SER A 154 0.34 0.84 -17.83
CA SER A 154 -0.58 0.20 -18.80
C SER A 154 -0.49 0.90 -20.16
N PHE A 155 -0.86 0.19 -21.23
CA PHE A 155 -0.87 0.71 -22.61
C PHE A 155 0.49 1.15 -23.17
N ILE A 156 1.59 0.66 -22.58
CA ILE A 156 2.96 0.92 -23.02
C ILE A 156 3.84 -0.28 -22.66
N SER A 157 4.77 -0.63 -23.56
CA SER A 157 5.79 -1.63 -23.28
C SER A 157 6.83 -1.10 -22.29
N LEU A 158 7.22 -1.95 -21.35
CA LEU A 158 8.30 -1.67 -20.39
C LEU A 158 9.61 -1.35 -21.10
N THR A 159 9.86 -1.90 -22.29
CA THR A 159 11.08 -1.66 -23.08
C THR A 159 11.30 -0.18 -23.41
N LEU A 160 10.22 0.62 -23.48
CA LEU A 160 10.28 2.05 -23.78
C LEU A 160 10.54 2.92 -22.55
N ILE A 161 10.40 2.38 -21.34
CA ILE A 161 10.50 3.14 -20.09
C ILE A 161 11.73 2.71 -19.28
N LEU A 162 12.02 1.40 -19.24
CA LEU A 162 13.13 0.83 -18.47
C LEU A 162 14.48 1.52 -18.72
N PRO A 163 14.89 1.87 -19.97
CA PRO A 163 16.14 2.57 -20.19
C PRO A 163 16.26 3.90 -19.43
N LYS A 164 15.16 4.66 -19.34
CA LYS A 164 15.12 5.92 -18.58
C LYS A 164 15.11 5.66 -17.08
N VAL A 165 14.33 4.69 -16.62
CA VAL A 165 14.30 4.31 -15.20
C VAL A 165 15.68 3.88 -14.69
N PHE A 166 16.42 3.09 -15.49
CA PHE A 166 17.77 2.68 -15.12
C PHE A 166 18.74 3.86 -14.97
N SER A 167 18.56 4.95 -15.72
CA SER A 167 19.39 6.15 -15.55
C SER A 167 19.12 6.93 -14.26
N TRP A 168 18.02 6.67 -13.56
CA TRP A 168 17.71 7.31 -12.27
C TRP A 168 18.28 6.56 -11.07
N LEU A 169 18.65 5.29 -11.26
CA LEU A 169 19.15 4.44 -10.19
C LEU A 169 20.50 4.92 -9.69
N THR A 170 20.71 4.74 -8.39
CA THR A 170 22.02 4.93 -7.77
C THR A 170 23.05 4.03 -8.46
N PRO A 171 24.18 4.58 -8.94
CA PRO A 171 25.19 3.80 -9.62
C PRO A 171 25.79 2.75 -8.67
N PRO A 172 26.27 1.61 -9.20
CA PRO A 172 26.90 0.58 -8.40
C PRO A 172 28.06 1.17 -7.57
N SER A 173 28.03 1.01 -6.25
CA SER A 173 29.11 1.50 -5.39
C SER A 173 30.10 0.38 -5.07
N PRO A 174 31.41 0.54 -5.37
CA PRO A 174 32.44 -0.42 -4.99
C PRO A 174 32.57 -0.63 -3.48
N VAL A 175 32.15 0.35 -2.68
CA VAL A 175 32.20 0.33 -1.19
C VAL A 175 31.03 -0.47 -0.60
N LEU A 176 29.94 -0.63 -1.35
CA LEU A 176 28.73 -1.35 -0.92
C LEU A 176 28.69 -2.79 -1.46
N ARG A 177 29.86 -3.45 -1.58
CA ARG A 177 29.99 -4.90 -1.88
C ARG A 177 29.76 -5.77 -0.64
N GLY A 178 28.73 -5.46 0.12
CA GLY A 178 28.14 -6.31 1.15
C GLY A 178 26.65 -6.47 0.85
N GLU A 179 25.95 -7.39 1.53
CA GLU A 179 24.51 -7.66 1.37
C GLU A 179 23.62 -6.49 1.89
N GLY A 180 23.90 -5.27 1.46
CA GLY A 180 23.18 -4.01 1.68
C GLY A 180 23.14 -3.18 0.39
N PRO A 181 22.51 -1.98 0.34
CA PRO A 181 21.98 -1.35 -0.88
C PRO A 181 23.08 -0.78 -1.79
N GLY A 182 23.86 -1.64 -2.44
CA GLY A 182 24.96 -1.29 -3.32
C GLY A 182 24.60 -1.18 -4.80
N VAL A 183 23.37 -1.56 -5.18
CA VAL A 183 22.88 -1.55 -6.55
C VAL A 183 21.40 -1.11 -6.52
N GLY A 184 21.04 -0.12 -7.34
CA GLY A 184 19.63 0.24 -7.52
C GLY A 184 18.83 -0.92 -8.13
N ALA A 185 17.58 -1.09 -7.70
CA ALA A 185 16.70 -2.18 -8.14
C ALA A 185 15.48 -1.65 -8.90
N VAL A 186 14.89 -2.51 -9.74
CA VAL A 186 13.60 -2.25 -10.40
C VAL A 186 12.67 -3.44 -10.19
N ILE A 187 11.45 -3.17 -9.74
CA ILE A 187 10.34 -4.14 -9.73
C ILE A 187 9.33 -3.67 -10.78
N ALA A 188 9.18 -4.42 -11.87
CA ALA A 188 8.26 -4.06 -12.95
C ALA A 188 7.17 -5.13 -13.13
N LEU A 189 5.92 -4.69 -13.22
CA LEU A 189 4.80 -5.57 -13.52
C LEU A 189 4.73 -5.81 -15.03
N ILE A 190 5.06 -7.03 -15.46
CA ILE A 190 4.92 -7.43 -16.86
C ILE A 190 3.44 -7.73 -17.15
N LYS A 191 2.87 -7.02 -18.13
CA LYS A 191 1.49 -7.20 -18.57
C LYS A 191 1.51 -7.71 -20.02
N PRO A 192 1.39 -9.04 -20.26
CA PRO A 192 1.58 -9.63 -21.58
C PRO A 192 0.80 -8.95 -22.71
N GLN A 193 -0.42 -8.48 -22.42
CA GLN A 193 -1.28 -7.76 -23.37
C GLN A 193 -0.72 -6.43 -23.87
N PHE A 194 0.33 -5.88 -23.24
CA PHE A 194 1.01 -4.65 -23.66
C PHE A 194 2.44 -4.89 -24.15
N GLU A 195 2.90 -6.15 -24.12
CA GLU A 195 4.25 -6.55 -24.55
C GLU A 195 4.23 -7.46 -25.79
N ALA A 196 3.14 -8.22 -25.99
CA ALA A 196 2.97 -9.06 -27.16
C ALA A 196 2.55 -8.19 -28.36
N GLY A 197 3.52 -7.81 -29.19
CA GLY A 197 3.35 -7.02 -30.41
C GLY A 197 4.62 -6.99 -31.25
#